data_AF-A0A7J4EQF0-F1
#
_entry.id   AF-A0A7J4EQF0-F1
#
_cell.length_a   1.000
_cell.length_b   1.000
_cell.length_c   1.000
_cell.angle_alpha   90.00
_cell.angle_beta   90.00
_cell.angle_gamma   90.00
#
_symmetry.space_group_name_H-M   'P 1'
#
loop_
_entity.id
_entity.type
_entity.pdbx_description
1 polymer ?
#
loop_
_entity_poly.entity_id
_entity_poly.type
_entity_poly.pdbx_seq_one_letter_code
_entity_poly.pdbx_strand_id
1 'polypeptide(L)'
;KSVWRQQLNSDSLLRLLKKNFPDFPVLKETYREIMEDSMDLRNAVDFLSKIGKEIEIKIIRLPYPSPFAFNIYVLGEEDVVLMEDRRKILRALHEKIMQIIASEITA
;
A
#
# COMPACT_ATOMS: atom_id res chain seq x y z
N LYS A 1 -31.38 0.50 -10.98
CA LYS A 1 -30.29 1.33 -11.57
C LYS A 1 -29.01 0.50 -11.48
N SER A 2 -28.25 0.28 -12.57
CA SER A 2 -27.02 -0.54 -12.53
C SER A 2 -25.82 0.25 -12.01
N VAL A 3 -24.94 -0.40 -11.24
CA VAL A 3 -23.70 0.18 -10.69
C VAL A 3 -22.84 0.79 -11.80
N TRP A 4 -22.71 0.07 -12.92
CA TRP A 4 -21.96 0.53 -14.10
C TRP A 4 -22.48 1.88 -14.66
N ARG A 5 -23.81 2.05 -14.73
CA ARG A 5 -24.41 3.29 -15.23
C ARG A 5 -24.27 4.45 -14.23
N GLN A 6 -24.23 4.15 -12.93
CA GLN A 6 -23.93 5.17 -11.91
C GLN A 6 -22.49 5.66 -12.05
N GLN A 7 -21.54 4.75 -12.27
CA GLN A 7 -20.13 5.10 -12.40
C GLN A 7 -19.86 5.98 -13.63
N LEU A 8 -20.40 5.63 -14.79
CA LEU A 8 -20.28 6.46 -16.00
C LEU A 8 -20.86 7.86 -15.84
N ASN A 9 -22.01 7.96 -15.18
CA ASN A 9 -22.66 9.25 -14.93
C ASN A 9 -21.84 10.10 -13.94
N SER A 10 -21.34 9.50 -12.85
CA SER A 10 -20.49 10.17 -11.87
C SER A 10 -19.17 10.65 -12.48
N ASP A 11 -18.53 9.84 -13.32
CA ASP A 11 -17.29 10.22 -14.02
C ASP A 11 -17.51 11.42 -14.95
N SER A 12 -18.62 11.41 -15.69
CA SER A 12 -18.98 12.51 -16.59
C SER A 12 -19.24 13.80 -15.81
N LEU A 13 -19.97 13.71 -14.70
CA LEU A 13 -20.24 14.83 -13.80
C LEU A 13 -18.95 15.38 -13.17
N LEU A 14 -18.08 14.49 -12.69
CA LEU A 14 -16.80 14.88 -12.08
C LEU A 14 -15.92 15.62 -13.08
N ARG A 15 -15.82 15.15 -14.33
CA ARG A 15 -15.05 15.83 -15.39
C ARG A 15 -15.60 17.24 -15.67
N LEU A 16 -16.92 17.38 -15.73
CA LEU A 16 -17.58 18.67 -15.93
C LEU A 16 -17.31 19.63 -14.77
N LEU A 17 -17.46 19.16 -13.53
CA LEU A 17 -17.20 19.96 -12.33
C LEU A 17 -15.74 20.39 -12.26
N LYS A 18 -14.78 19.47 -12.48
CA LYS A 18 -13.35 19.81 -12.48
C LYS A 18 -12.98 20.86 -13.54
N LYS A 19 -13.61 20.80 -14.73
CA LYS A 19 -13.30 21.71 -15.84
C LYS A 19 -13.91 23.10 -15.66
N ASN A 20 -15.18 23.15 -15.25
CA ASN A 20 -15.97 24.39 -15.30
C ASN A 20 -16.19 25.02 -13.92
N PHE A 21 -16.06 24.25 -12.84
CA PHE A 21 -16.32 24.67 -11.46
C PHE A 21 -15.28 24.08 -10.49
N PRO A 22 -13.98 24.40 -10.65
CA PRO A 22 -12.92 23.84 -9.80
C PRO A 22 -13.10 24.17 -8.31
N ASP A 23 -13.75 25.30 -8.01
CA ASP A 23 -14.02 25.75 -6.66
C ASP A 23 -15.33 25.20 -6.05
N PHE A 24 -15.97 24.24 -6.72
CA PHE A 24 -17.22 23.67 -6.25
C PHE A 24 -17.06 23.09 -4.83
N PRO A 25 -17.91 23.47 -3.85
CA PRO A 25 -17.71 23.12 -2.45
C PRO A 25 -17.56 21.62 -2.19
N VAL A 26 -18.38 20.79 -2.85
CA VAL A 26 -18.30 19.32 -2.71
C VAL A 26 -16.96 18.79 -3.21
N LEU A 27 -16.45 19.33 -4.32
CA LEU A 27 -15.16 18.91 -4.86
C LEU A 27 -14.02 19.27 -3.90
N LYS A 28 -14.06 20.48 -3.32
CA LYS A 28 -13.10 20.92 -2.29
C LYS A 28 -13.13 20.02 -1.06
N GLU A 29 -14.33 19.74 -0.55
CA GLU A 29 -14.49 18.87 0.62
C GLU A 29 -14.02 17.45 0.34
N THR A 30 -14.36 16.88 -0.82
CA THR A 30 -13.86 15.55 -1.20
C THR A 30 -12.33 15.50 -1.26
N TYR A 31 -11.66 16.54 -1.77
CA TYR A 31 -10.20 16.59 -1.71
C TYR A 31 -9.68 16.70 -0.27
N ARG A 32 -10.33 17.49 0.59
CA ARG A 32 -9.98 17.58 2.01
C ARG A 32 -10.13 16.22 2.69
N GLU A 33 -11.26 15.53 2.55
CA GLU A 33 -11.51 14.19 3.11
C GLU A 33 -10.47 13.17 2.62
N ILE A 34 -10.12 13.18 1.33
CA ILE A 34 -9.09 12.29 0.80
C ILE A 34 -7.73 12.60 1.45
N MET A 35 -7.32 13.88 1.49
CA MET A 35 -5.99 14.27 1.98
C MET A 35 -5.84 14.15 3.50
N GLU A 36 -6.87 14.51 4.25
CA GLU A 36 -6.82 14.58 5.72
C GLU A 36 -7.34 13.31 6.38
N ASP A 37 -8.51 12.81 5.96
CA ASP A 37 -9.19 11.73 6.68
C ASP A 37 -8.74 10.35 6.18
N SER A 38 -8.54 10.20 4.85
CA SER A 38 -8.09 8.92 4.27
C SER A 38 -6.57 8.76 4.25
N MET A 39 -5.84 9.85 4.01
CA MET A 39 -4.39 9.82 3.81
C MET A 39 -3.59 10.35 4.99
N ASP A 40 -4.22 11.03 5.96
CA ASP A 40 -3.57 11.59 7.15
C ASP A 40 -2.30 12.40 6.83
N LEU A 41 -2.45 13.40 5.96
CA LEU A 41 -1.34 14.19 5.43
C LEU A 41 -0.49 14.84 6.54
N ARG A 42 -1.14 15.29 7.63
CA ARG A 42 -0.46 15.99 8.72
C ARG A 42 0.56 15.08 9.40
N ASN A 43 0.16 13.86 9.77
CA ASN A 43 1.06 12.92 10.44
C ASN A 43 2.10 12.35 9.47
N ALA A 44 1.75 12.19 8.18
CA ALA A 44 2.70 11.78 7.16
C ALA A 44 3.86 12.79 7.02
N VAL A 45 3.54 14.09 6.98
CA VAL A 45 4.56 15.16 6.92
C VAL A 45 5.41 15.21 8.19
N ASP A 46 4.78 15.08 9.37
CA ASP A 46 5.51 15.01 10.65
C ASP A 46 6.50 13.83 10.68
N PHE A 47 6.05 12.63 10.28
CA PHE A 47 6.90 11.45 10.18
C PHE A 47 8.10 11.66 9.25
N LEU A 48 7.88 12.23 8.06
CA LEU A 48 8.95 12.53 7.12
C LEU A 48 9.96 13.55 7.67
N SER A 49 9.49 14.51 8.47
CA SER A 49 10.37 15.53 9.08
C SER A 49 11.33 14.97 10.13
N LYS A 50 10.98 13.82 10.72
CA LYS A 50 11.74 13.10 11.76
C LYS A 50 12.78 12.13 11.18
N ILE A 51 12.59 11.70 9.95
CA ILE A 51 13.56 10.85 9.23
C ILE A 51 14.91 11.57 9.13
N GLY A 52 15.98 10.88 9.52
CA GLY A 52 17.36 11.39 9.52
C GLY A 52 17.72 12.30 10.70
N LYS A 53 16.78 12.56 11.61
CA LYS A 53 17.02 13.27 12.88
C LYS A 53 16.74 12.37 14.08
N GLU A 54 15.50 11.92 14.18
CA GLU A 54 14.99 11.08 15.27
C GLU A 54 14.82 9.63 14.82
N ILE A 55 14.56 9.42 13.52
CA ILE A 55 14.33 8.10 12.92
C ILE A 55 15.53 7.75 12.04
N GLU A 56 16.28 6.72 12.45
CA GLU A 56 17.37 6.13 11.65
C GLU A 56 16.80 5.23 10.55
N ILE A 57 17.31 5.37 9.33
CA ILE A 57 16.98 4.47 8.21
C ILE A 57 18.17 3.55 7.94
N LYS A 58 17.91 2.23 7.94
CA LYS A 58 18.88 1.21 7.55
C LYS A 58 18.43 0.52 6.26
N ILE A 59 19.29 0.56 5.25
CA ILE A 59 19.06 -0.15 3.99
C ILE A 59 19.77 -1.50 4.09
N ILE A 60 18.99 -2.58 4.14
CA ILE A 60 19.49 -3.95 4.19
C ILE A 60 19.10 -4.64 2.89
N ARG A 61 20.08 -5.23 2.21
CA ARG A 61 19.85 -6.04 1.00
C ARG A 61 19.95 -7.50 1.38
N LEU A 62 18.84 -8.22 1.23
CA LEU A 62 18.75 -9.64 1.48
C LEU A 62 18.45 -10.37 0.16
N PRO A 63 19.01 -11.56 -0.06
CA PRO A 63 18.67 -12.38 -1.23
C PRO A 63 17.29 -13.04 -1.12
N TYR A 64 16.57 -12.83 -0.01
CA TYR A 64 15.23 -13.33 0.27
C TYR A 64 14.37 -12.24 0.94
N PRO A 65 13.03 -12.28 0.81
CA PRO A 65 12.16 -11.35 1.51
C PRO A 65 12.25 -11.56 3.02
N SER A 66 12.29 -10.47 3.78
CA SER A 66 12.20 -10.51 5.25
C SER A 66 10.85 -11.11 5.69
N PRO A 67 10.75 -11.80 6.85
CA PRO A 67 9.47 -12.24 7.39
C PRO A 67 8.45 -11.10 7.50
N PHE A 68 8.89 -9.88 7.82
CA PHE A 68 8.04 -8.69 7.88
C PHE A 68 7.53 -8.26 6.50
N ALA A 69 8.26 -8.57 5.43
CA ALA A 69 7.91 -8.20 4.07
C ALA A 69 7.04 -9.24 3.35
N PHE A 70 6.81 -10.43 3.91
CA PHE A 70 6.09 -11.53 3.25
C PHE A 70 4.70 -11.13 2.74
N ASN A 71 3.93 -10.40 3.54
CA ASN A 71 2.59 -10.00 3.13
C ASN A 71 2.61 -9.06 1.92
N ILE A 72 3.56 -8.11 1.91
CA ILE A 72 3.76 -7.16 0.81
C ILE A 72 4.29 -7.88 -0.42
N TYR A 73 5.24 -8.82 -0.23
CA TYR A 73 5.80 -9.63 -1.30
C TYR A 73 4.72 -10.45 -2.01
N VAL A 74 3.84 -11.13 -1.27
CA VAL A 74 2.76 -11.92 -1.88
C VAL A 74 1.70 -11.04 -2.54
N LEU A 75 1.44 -9.84 -2.03
CA LEU A 75 0.54 -8.87 -2.68
C LEU A 75 1.08 -8.42 -4.04
N GLY A 76 2.41 -8.27 -4.19
CA GLY A 76 3.05 -7.90 -5.45
C GLY A 76 3.00 -9.00 -6.52
N GLU A 77 2.78 -10.25 -6.11
CA GLU A 77 2.71 -11.42 -6.99
C GLU A 77 1.27 -11.86 -7.29
N GLU A 78 0.26 -11.03 -7.00
CA GLU A 78 -1.16 -11.34 -7.22
C GLU A 78 -1.50 -11.69 -8.67
N ASP A 79 -0.74 -11.20 -9.65
CA ASP A 79 -0.92 -11.54 -11.07
C ASP A 79 -0.52 -13.01 -11.38
N VAL A 80 0.34 -13.62 -10.57
CA VAL A 80 0.86 -14.99 -10.77
C VAL A 80 0.28 -15.97 -9.75
N VAL A 81 -0.17 -15.47 -8.59
CA VAL A 81 -0.59 -16.26 -7.44
C VAL A 81 -2.10 -16.16 -7.26
N LEU A 82 -2.81 -17.27 -7.51
CA LEU A 82 -4.19 -17.40 -7.06
C LEU A 82 -4.25 -17.20 -5.54
N MET A 83 -5.23 -16.42 -5.05
CA MET A 83 -5.40 -16.15 -3.61
C MET A 83 -5.45 -17.42 -2.74
N GLU A 84 -5.89 -18.55 -3.29
CA GLU A 84 -5.93 -19.87 -2.63
C GLU A 84 -4.52 -20.41 -2.28
N ASP A 85 -3.51 -20.07 -3.08
CA ASP A 85 -2.13 -20.52 -2.92
C ASP A 85 -1.28 -19.59 -2.04
N ARG A 86 -1.80 -18.42 -1.66
CA ARG A 86 -1.13 -17.45 -0.77
C ARG A 86 -0.63 -18.09 0.52
N ARG A 87 -1.43 -18.97 1.14
CA ARG A 87 -1.03 -19.67 2.38
C ARG A 87 0.11 -20.65 2.15
N LYS A 88 0.14 -21.34 1.01
CA LYS A 88 1.21 -22.29 0.68
C LYS A 88 2.53 -21.55 0.47
N ILE A 89 2.50 -20.43 -0.24
CA ILE A 89 3.68 -19.59 -0.48
C ILE A 89 4.22 -19.03 0.83
N LEU A 90 3.36 -18.49 1.70
CA LEU A 90 3.79 -17.99 3.01
C LEU A 90 4.44 -19.09 3.87
N ARG A 91 3.92 -20.33 3.86
CA ARG A 91 4.55 -21.46 4.55
C ARG A 91 5.91 -21.81 3.97
N ALA A 92 6.01 -21.91 2.64
CA ALA A 92 7.27 -22.22 1.97
C ALA A 92 8.35 -21.15 2.24
N LEU A 93 7.98 -19.87 2.22
CA LEU A 93 8.87 -18.77 2.57
C LEU A 93 9.32 -18.85 4.03
N HIS A 94 8.41 -19.16 4.95
CA HIS A 94 8.73 -19.34 6.36
C HIS A 94 9.70 -20.52 6.59
N GLU A 95 9.42 -21.68 6.00
CA GLU A 95 10.28 -22.88 6.08
C GLU A 95 11.69 -22.58 5.59
N LYS A 96 11.83 -21.88 4.46
CA LYS A 96 13.12 -21.49 3.90
C LYS A 96 13.92 -20.56 4.84
N ILE A 97 13.25 -19.61 5.50
CA ILE A 97 13.91 -18.75 6.49
C ILE A 97 14.35 -19.54 7.72
N MET A 98 13.51 -20.46 8.21
CA MET A 98 13.87 -21.31 9.36
C MET A 98 15.10 -22.19 9.05
N GLN A 99 15.22 -22.69 7.81
CA GLN A 99 16.41 -23.42 7.37
C GLN A 99 17.67 -22.55 7.36
N ILE A 100 17.58 -21.31 6.89
CA ILE A 100 18.70 -20.35 6.89
C ILE A 100 19.16 -20.08 8.33
N ILE A 101 18.21 -19.76 9.23
CA ILE A 101 18.51 -19.51 10.64
C ILE A 101 19.18 -20.74 11.29
N ALA A 102 18.65 -21.94 11.04
CA ALA A 102 19.25 -23.16 11.56
C ALA A 102 20.68 -23.38 11.03
N SER A 103 20.94 -23.06 9.76
CA SER A 103 22.29 -23.18 9.17
C SER A 103 23.29 -22.18 9.74
N GLU A 104 22.86 -20.95 10.07
CA GLU A 104 23.72 -19.93 10.68
C GLU A 104 24.08 -20.24 12.14
N ILE A 105 23.22 -20.95 12.87
CA ILE A 105 23.47 -21.36 14.27
C ILE A 105 24.49 -22.53 14.34
N THR A 106 24.63 -23.29 13.26
CA THR A 106 25.49 -24.49 13.22
C THR A 106 26.90 -24.20 12.65
N ALA A 107 27.14 -22.97 12.19
CA ALA A 107 28.42 -22.48 11.66
C ALA A 107 29.18 -21.65 12.71
#